data_AF-A0A662HTE2-F1
#
_entry.id   AF-A0A662HTE2-F1
#
_cell.length_a   1.000
_cell.length_b   1.000
_cell.length_c   1.000
_cell.angle_alpha   90.00
_cell.angle_beta   90.00
_cell.angle_gamma   90.00
#
_symmetry.space_group_name_H-M   'P 1'
#
loop_
_entity.id
_entity.type
_entity.pdbx_description
1 polymer ?
#
loop_
_entity_poly.entity_id
_entity_poly.type
_entity_poly.pdbx_seq_one_letter_code
_entity_poly.pdbx_strand_id
1 'polypeptide(L)'
;MSLSKTYLTLPLHSKLDDIEKLLKIYTLAKSLSRPFGFAYIRKNFILRALSRTRGLIPLYKEVNIDQRLVSFLESYITLDFMDMLFHLLKAVSDIEVRVNNRVHIIIVDHEKSVTRIEEPRNYLVKVIIVFPRLFRKGHITIFSEKTLFPCVLKIIKSVLSEHQTLDSYKECRPWSELSKRQVEFLMRSLRNYSLEEIFSVIFSLRPSKNEFELRAGLDVFKYGHDLVEEILEVTNRFRKRARSERLRNAIVRFESEIKKYRSRLWFADLDKDLMVKMLDCIRRLSEWARVDKEELKSMLPIPSRRITIRLWKRSLDDLFMGFYAGTCIALDERKVMHEYIFDPYTLFFRIYVNTRPIGHIKVFICKDEDSEVVLHIDYIGLSRGKYERLHNDLKLYSLSAIVKYAMLKNYRRVYVAKDVIPILQAKLVRNSLVKLGKQVYSQYLDKDKFLIWDALPNINSFRNV
;
A
#
# COMPACT_ATOMS: atom_id res chain seq x y z
N MET A 1 -42.19 -14.36 29.85
CA MET A 1 -41.77 -15.68 29.31
C MET A 1 -40.30 -15.90 29.62
N SER A 2 -39.96 -16.98 30.33
CA SER A 2 -38.58 -17.30 30.75
C SER A 2 -37.75 -17.76 29.55
N LEU A 3 -36.70 -17.01 29.19
CA LEU A 3 -35.68 -17.46 28.23
C LEU A 3 -35.03 -18.74 28.78
N SER A 4 -35.19 -19.87 28.09
CA SER A 4 -34.61 -21.15 28.46
C SER A 4 -33.08 -21.08 28.37
N LYS A 5 -32.43 -20.89 29.53
CA LYS A 5 -30.97 -20.92 29.63
C LYS A 5 -30.50 -22.38 29.61
N THR A 6 -29.63 -22.73 28.67
CA THR A 6 -28.95 -24.04 28.71
C THR A 6 -27.73 -23.95 29.62
N TYR A 7 -27.60 -24.92 30.53
CA TYR A 7 -26.46 -25.09 31.43
C TYR A 7 -25.81 -26.45 31.18
N LEU A 8 -24.51 -26.48 30.94
CA LEU A 8 -23.74 -27.71 30.73
C LEU A 8 -22.40 -27.63 31.47
N THR A 9 -21.99 -28.74 32.07
CA THR A 9 -20.65 -28.92 32.66
C THR A 9 -19.90 -30.04 31.94
N LEU A 10 -18.66 -29.77 31.55
CA LEU A 10 -17.77 -30.75 30.94
C LEU A 10 -16.56 -31.00 31.83
N PRO A 11 -16.25 -32.26 32.18
CA PRO A 11 -15.06 -32.56 32.97
C PRO A 11 -13.80 -32.25 32.16
N LEU A 12 -12.76 -31.79 32.86
CA LEU A 12 -11.41 -31.64 32.35
C LEU A 12 -10.56 -32.80 32.82
N HIS A 13 -9.79 -33.36 31.89
CA HIS A 13 -8.86 -34.46 32.16
C HIS A 13 -7.45 -33.96 32.53
N SER A 14 -7.16 -32.67 32.33
CA SER A 14 -5.89 -32.03 32.65
C SER A 14 -6.07 -30.55 32.99
N LYS A 15 -5.05 -29.95 33.61
CA LYS A 15 -4.99 -28.50 33.82
C LYS A 15 -4.70 -27.82 32.48
N LEU A 16 -5.58 -26.92 32.06
CA LEU A 16 -5.39 -26.14 30.84
C LEU A 16 -4.50 -24.93 31.12
N ASP A 17 -3.46 -24.77 30.32
CA ASP A 17 -2.72 -23.52 30.25
C ASP A 17 -3.50 -22.45 29.45
N ASP A 18 -3.00 -21.22 29.44
CA ASP A 18 -3.70 -20.10 28.80
C ASP A 18 -3.65 -20.16 27.25
N ILE A 19 -2.65 -20.83 26.66
CA ILE A 19 -2.55 -21.05 25.20
C ILE A 19 -3.56 -22.10 24.75
N GLU A 20 -3.68 -23.20 25.48
CA GLU A 20 -4.66 -24.24 25.23
C GLU A 20 -6.09 -23.69 25.38
N LYS A 21 -6.34 -22.83 26.37
CA LYS A 21 -7.63 -22.11 26.48
C LYS A 21 -7.89 -21.24 25.24
N LEU A 22 -6.91 -20.47 24.77
CA LEU A 22 -7.05 -19.64 23.56
C LEU A 22 -7.41 -20.50 22.35
N LEU A 23 -6.67 -21.60 22.14
CA LEU A 23 -6.87 -22.51 21.01
C LEU A 23 -8.24 -23.17 21.06
N LYS A 24 -8.67 -23.69 22.21
CA LYS A 24 -10.00 -24.29 22.37
C LYS A 24 -11.11 -23.30 22.02
N ILE A 25 -10.98 -22.05 22.45
CA ILE A 25 -11.96 -21.00 22.14
C ILE A 25 -11.95 -20.61 20.66
N TYR A 26 -10.76 -20.46 20.07
CA TYR A 26 -10.63 -20.19 18.64
C TYR A 26 -11.22 -21.32 17.78
N THR A 27 -10.82 -22.57 18.05
CA THR A 27 -11.30 -23.76 17.36
C THR A 27 -12.81 -23.92 17.52
N LEU A 28 -13.33 -23.61 18.71
CA LEU A 28 -14.77 -23.65 18.95
C LEU A 28 -15.49 -22.56 18.14
N ALA A 29 -15.03 -21.32 18.23
CA ALA A 29 -15.61 -20.21 17.47
C ALA A 29 -15.57 -20.49 15.95
N LYS A 30 -14.46 -21.03 15.43
CA LYS A 30 -14.32 -21.47 14.03
C LYS A 30 -15.29 -22.58 13.65
N SER A 31 -15.47 -23.58 14.54
CA SER A 31 -16.38 -24.72 14.31
C SER A 31 -17.85 -24.31 14.39
N LEU A 32 -18.18 -23.30 15.19
CA LEU A 32 -19.51 -22.69 15.26
C LEU A 32 -19.75 -21.68 14.14
N SER A 33 -18.71 -21.05 13.58
CA SER A 33 -18.87 -20.12 12.46
C SER A 33 -19.27 -20.88 11.17
N ARG A 34 -18.54 -21.94 10.81
CA ARG A 34 -18.75 -22.68 9.55
C ARG A 34 -20.21 -23.03 9.19
N PRO A 35 -21.07 -23.50 10.12
CA PRO A 35 -22.43 -23.91 9.79
C PRO A 35 -23.49 -22.83 10.06
N PHE A 36 -23.17 -21.80 10.84
CA PHE A 36 -24.18 -20.96 11.49
C PHE A 36 -23.98 -19.45 11.28
N GLY A 37 -22.86 -18.99 10.71
CA GLY A 37 -22.61 -17.57 10.43
C GLY A 37 -21.23 -17.12 10.90
N PHE A 38 -21.13 -15.89 11.40
CA PHE A 38 -19.84 -15.26 11.75
C PHE A 38 -19.65 -15.25 13.27
N ALA A 39 -18.52 -15.79 13.73
CA ALA A 39 -18.19 -15.87 15.14
C ALA A 39 -17.32 -14.71 15.63
N TYR A 40 -17.68 -14.19 16.80
CA TYR A 40 -16.95 -13.11 17.49
C TYR A 40 -16.67 -13.50 18.94
N ILE A 41 -15.47 -13.16 19.42
CA ILE A 41 -15.00 -13.47 20.77
C ILE A 41 -14.86 -12.16 21.56
N ARG A 42 -15.32 -12.11 22.80
CA ARG A 42 -15.21 -10.87 23.61
C ARG A 42 -13.74 -10.56 23.95
N LYS A 43 -13.31 -9.31 23.73
CA LYS A 43 -11.92 -8.81 23.95
C LYS A 43 -11.38 -9.11 25.33
N ASN A 44 -12.24 -9.02 26.36
CA ASN A 44 -11.85 -9.29 27.75
C ASN A 44 -11.44 -10.74 28.02
N PHE A 45 -11.48 -11.62 27.02
CA PHE A 45 -10.88 -12.94 27.08
C PHE A 45 -9.35 -12.87 27.09
N ILE A 46 -8.72 -12.04 26.26
CA ILE A 46 -7.27 -11.90 26.26
C ILE A 46 -6.91 -10.72 27.15
N LEU A 47 -6.36 -11.02 28.32
CA LEU A 47 -6.07 -9.99 29.32
C LEU A 47 -4.74 -9.30 29.05
N ARG A 48 -3.73 -10.07 28.64
CA ARG A 48 -2.37 -9.57 28.46
C ARG A 48 -1.56 -10.48 27.54
N ALA A 49 -0.70 -9.89 26.71
CA ALA A 49 0.40 -10.60 26.05
C ALA A 49 1.73 -9.94 26.42
N LEU A 50 2.75 -10.75 26.72
CA LEU A 50 4.06 -10.31 27.19
C LEU A 50 5.15 -11.02 26.40
N SER A 51 6.00 -10.27 25.73
CA SER A 51 7.25 -10.78 25.16
C SER A 51 8.35 -10.65 26.21
N ARG A 52 9.11 -11.72 26.45
CA ARG A 52 10.27 -11.69 27.38
C ARG A 52 11.31 -10.66 26.97
N THR A 53 11.48 -10.44 25.66
CA THR A 53 12.47 -9.48 25.12
C THR A 53 11.93 -8.08 24.90
N ARG A 54 10.60 -7.91 24.72
CA ARG A 54 10.00 -6.61 24.34
C ARG A 54 9.03 -6.04 25.37
N GLY A 55 8.72 -6.76 26.45
CA GLY A 55 7.77 -6.35 27.47
C GLY A 55 6.32 -6.53 27.03
N LEU A 56 5.44 -5.64 27.48
CA LEU A 56 4.01 -5.71 27.20
C LEU A 56 3.73 -5.52 25.70
N ILE A 57 2.97 -6.43 25.10
CA ILE A 57 2.47 -6.30 23.73
C ILE A 57 1.11 -5.59 23.77
N PRO A 58 0.95 -4.41 23.16
CA PRO A 58 -0.35 -3.74 23.09
C PRO A 58 -1.26 -4.51 22.14
N LEU A 59 -2.28 -5.18 22.68
CA LEU A 59 -3.22 -5.97 21.87
C LEU A 59 -4.33 -5.12 21.25
N TYR A 60 -4.84 -4.17 22.01
CA TYR A 60 -6.03 -3.39 21.66
C TYR A 60 -5.70 -1.91 21.57
N LYS A 61 -6.44 -1.19 20.71
CA LYS A 61 -6.31 0.26 20.58
C LYS A 61 -6.79 0.95 21.86
N GLU A 62 -5.99 1.86 22.42
CA GLU A 62 -6.46 2.80 23.43
C GLU A 62 -7.43 3.80 22.78
N VAL A 63 -8.53 4.10 23.47
CA VAL A 63 -9.73 4.77 22.96
C VAL A 63 -9.46 5.96 21.98
N ASN A 64 -9.84 5.72 20.71
CA ASN A 64 -10.27 6.61 19.60
C ASN A 64 -9.31 7.54 18.81
N ILE A 65 -9.63 7.74 17.50
CA ILE A 65 -9.70 9.03 16.75
C ILE A 65 -9.87 8.84 15.20
N ASP A 66 -9.44 7.75 14.55
CA ASP A 66 -9.57 7.64 13.07
C ASP A 66 -10.83 6.88 12.60
N GLN A 67 -11.83 7.62 12.10
CA GLN A 67 -13.15 7.12 11.66
C GLN A 67 -13.13 6.29 10.37
N ARG A 68 -11.98 6.16 9.69
CA ARG A 68 -11.84 5.40 8.42
C ARG A 68 -11.29 3.99 8.57
N LEU A 69 -10.70 3.68 9.73
CA LEU A 69 -10.29 2.32 10.04
C LEU A 69 -11.54 1.50 10.37
N VAL A 70 -11.59 0.24 9.91
CA VAL A 70 -12.66 -0.69 10.30
C VAL A 70 -12.80 -0.63 11.81
N SER A 71 -13.91 -0.06 12.28
CA SER A 71 -14.23 -0.02 13.70
C SER A 71 -14.39 -1.46 14.13
N PHE A 72 -13.44 -1.94 14.92
CA PHE A 72 -13.63 -3.17 15.68
C PHE A 72 -14.84 -2.98 16.58
N LEU A 73 -15.55 -4.08 16.87
CA LEU A 73 -16.44 -4.11 18.02
C LEU A 73 -15.58 -3.71 19.23
N GLU A 74 -15.86 -2.58 19.89
CA GLU A 74 -15.06 -2.11 21.04
C GLU A 74 -14.85 -3.21 22.09
N SER A 75 -15.79 -4.15 22.17
CA SER A 75 -15.77 -5.28 23.09
C SER A 75 -15.50 -6.67 22.47
N TYR A 76 -15.35 -6.84 21.16
CA TYR A 76 -15.17 -8.17 20.53
C TYR A 76 -14.10 -8.19 19.42
N ILE A 77 -13.52 -9.35 19.15
CA ILE A 77 -12.54 -9.63 18.09
C ILE A 77 -13.06 -10.69 17.11
N THR A 78 -12.58 -10.63 15.86
CA THR A 78 -12.86 -11.61 14.81
C THR A 78 -11.96 -12.84 14.90
N LEU A 79 -12.31 -13.90 14.18
CA LEU A 79 -11.43 -15.06 14.00
C LEU A 79 -10.13 -14.69 13.29
N ASP A 80 -10.17 -13.79 12.30
CA ASP A 80 -8.96 -13.36 11.56
C ASP A 80 -7.95 -12.63 12.45
N PHE A 81 -8.44 -11.88 13.46
CA PHE A 81 -7.56 -11.26 14.46
C PHE A 81 -6.87 -12.32 15.33
N MET A 82 -7.60 -13.36 15.73
CA MET A 82 -7.04 -14.50 16.46
C MET A 82 -6.01 -15.24 15.61
N ASP A 83 -6.27 -15.39 14.30
CA ASP A 83 -5.33 -15.98 13.35
C ASP A 83 -4.01 -15.20 13.30
N MET A 84 -4.08 -13.86 13.23
CA MET A 84 -2.88 -13.02 13.30
C MET A 84 -2.14 -13.18 14.63
N LEU A 85 -2.86 -13.22 15.76
CA LEU A 85 -2.25 -13.43 17.08
C LEU A 85 -1.54 -14.79 17.16
N PHE A 86 -2.19 -15.89 16.76
CA PHE A 86 -1.56 -17.21 16.78
C PHE A 86 -0.36 -17.31 15.85
N HIS A 87 -0.42 -16.67 14.69
CA HIS A 87 0.73 -16.59 13.80
C HIS A 87 1.92 -15.90 14.48
N LEU A 88 1.70 -14.79 15.20
CA LEU A 88 2.76 -14.14 15.98
C LEU A 88 3.29 -15.01 17.13
N LEU A 89 2.41 -15.68 17.88
CA LEU A 89 2.80 -16.59 18.97
C LEU A 89 3.65 -17.75 18.45
N LYS A 90 3.32 -18.29 17.27
CA LYS A 90 4.05 -19.40 16.66
C LYS A 90 5.39 -18.96 16.10
N ALA A 91 5.45 -17.76 15.51
CA ALA A 91 6.67 -17.22 14.93
C ALA A 91 7.66 -16.69 15.99
N VAL A 92 7.18 -16.37 17.19
CA VAL A 92 8.00 -15.78 18.27
C VAL A 92 7.78 -16.57 19.57
N SER A 93 8.76 -17.41 19.92
CA SER A 93 8.69 -18.33 21.06
C SER A 93 8.78 -17.65 22.45
N ASP A 94 8.94 -16.33 22.51
CA ASP A 94 9.16 -15.59 23.75
C ASP A 94 7.90 -14.88 24.28
N ILE A 95 6.74 -15.11 23.66
CA ILE A 95 5.48 -14.46 24.00
C ILE A 95 4.64 -15.34 24.92
N GLU A 96 4.31 -14.82 26.09
CA GLU A 96 3.37 -15.39 27.05
C GLU A 96 2.03 -14.66 26.97
N VAL A 97 0.92 -15.39 26.96
CA VAL A 97 -0.44 -14.81 26.95
C VAL A 97 -1.18 -15.21 28.22
N ARG A 98 -1.89 -14.25 28.82
CA ARG A 98 -2.81 -14.47 29.93
C ARG A 98 -4.24 -14.27 29.47
N VAL A 99 -5.10 -15.23 29.80
CA VAL A 99 -6.53 -15.15 29.47
C VAL A 99 -7.44 -15.12 30.69
N ASN A 100 -8.61 -14.54 30.49
CA ASN A 100 -9.70 -14.60 31.43
C ASN A 100 -10.32 -16.00 31.41
N ASN A 101 -10.70 -16.50 32.58
CA ASN A 101 -11.37 -17.79 32.67
C ASN A 101 -12.82 -17.73 32.19
N ARG A 102 -13.41 -16.54 31.98
CA ARG A 102 -14.74 -16.37 31.41
C ARG A 102 -14.65 -15.71 30.04
N VAL A 103 -15.21 -16.36 29.03
CA VAL A 103 -15.25 -15.88 27.65
C VAL A 103 -16.66 -15.94 27.10
N HIS A 104 -16.97 -14.99 26.23
CA HIS A 104 -18.25 -14.89 25.54
C HIS A 104 -17.98 -15.02 24.05
N ILE A 105 -18.67 -15.94 23.41
CA ILE A 105 -18.68 -16.14 21.95
C ILE A 105 -20.08 -15.82 21.47
N ILE A 106 -20.20 -14.98 20.44
CA ILE A 106 -21.46 -14.69 19.77
C ILE A 106 -21.38 -15.11 18.30
N ILE A 107 -22.47 -15.64 17.78
CA ILE A 107 -22.64 -16.00 16.37
C ILE A 107 -23.73 -15.12 15.77
N VAL A 108 -23.46 -14.51 14.62
CA VAL A 108 -24.40 -13.64 13.90
C VAL A 108 -24.55 -14.11 12.45
N ASP A 109 -25.74 -13.91 11.89
CA ASP A 109 -26.14 -14.42 10.57
C ASP A 109 -25.41 -13.72 9.40
N HIS A 110 -25.15 -12.41 9.53
CA HIS A 110 -24.55 -11.62 8.46
C HIS A 110 -23.21 -11.00 8.87
N GLU A 111 -22.24 -11.11 7.96
CA GLU A 111 -21.01 -10.32 7.94
C GLU A 111 -21.34 -8.88 7.56
N LYS A 112 -21.96 -8.13 8.48
CA LYS A 112 -21.87 -6.68 8.34
C LYS A 112 -20.44 -6.32 8.68
N SER A 113 -19.73 -5.62 7.79
CA SER A 113 -18.49 -4.91 8.13
C SER A 113 -18.71 -4.23 9.47
N VAL A 114 -18.06 -4.75 10.51
CA VAL A 114 -18.61 -4.84 11.87
C VAL A 114 -18.46 -3.52 12.62
N THR A 115 -19.11 -2.51 12.07
CA THR A 115 -19.26 -1.14 12.55
C THR A 115 -20.43 -1.12 13.54
N ARG A 116 -20.28 -1.72 14.71
CA ARG A 116 -21.29 -1.58 15.77
C ARG A 116 -20.68 -1.30 17.14
N ILE A 117 -21.12 -0.16 17.68
CA ILE A 117 -20.73 0.49 18.93
C ILE A 117 -21.30 -0.26 20.16
N GLU A 118 -22.28 -1.15 19.98
CA GLU A 118 -22.93 -1.92 21.04
C GLU A 118 -22.95 -3.43 20.73
N GLU A 119 -23.04 -4.28 21.77
CA GLU A 119 -23.28 -5.71 21.63
C GLU A 119 -24.49 -5.94 20.70
N PRO A 120 -24.37 -6.75 19.63
CA PRO A 120 -25.45 -6.89 18.65
C PRO A 120 -26.69 -7.47 19.34
N ARG A 121 -27.78 -6.71 19.31
CA ARG A 121 -29.08 -7.11 19.90
C ARG A 121 -29.65 -8.38 19.26
N ASN A 122 -29.27 -8.67 18.01
CA ASN A 122 -29.71 -9.82 17.24
C ASN A 122 -28.52 -10.75 16.96
N TYR A 123 -28.29 -11.73 17.83
CA TYR A 123 -27.36 -12.84 17.61
C TYR A 123 -28.13 -14.17 17.49
N LEU A 124 -27.59 -15.09 16.68
CA LEU A 124 -28.16 -16.43 16.50
C LEU A 124 -27.92 -17.26 17.75
N VAL A 125 -26.68 -17.27 18.25
CA VAL A 125 -26.25 -18.01 19.44
C VAL A 125 -25.28 -17.16 20.25
N LYS A 126 -25.41 -17.18 21.59
CA LYS A 126 -24.42 -16.63 22.52
C LYS A 126 -24.02 -17.70 23.51
N VAL A 127 -22.75 -18.07 23.49
CA VAL A 127 -22.16 -19.10 24.35
C VAL A 127 -21.20 -18.41 25.32
N ILE A 128 -21.43 -18.61 26.62
CA ILE A 128 -20.55 -18.16 27.69
C ILE A 128 -19.84 -19.37 28.24
N ILE A 129 -18.51 -19.38 28.18
CA ILE A 129 -17.68 -20.48 28.63
C ILE A 129 -16.89 -20.01 29.85
N VAL A 130 -16.93 -20.80 30.91
CA VAL A 130 -16.21 -20.56 32.15
C VAL A 130 -15.27 -21.71 32.42
N PHE A 131 -13.98 -21.47 32.23
CA PHE A 131 -12.91 -22.35 32.65
C PHE A 131 -12.78 -22.33 34.19
N PRO A 132 -12.35 -23.44 34.80
CA PRO A 132 -12.16 -23.48 36.24
C PRO A 132 -11.02 -22.56 36.65
N ARG A 133 -11.23 -21.81 37.74
CA ARG A 133 -10.15 -21.09 38.42
C ARG A 133 -9.20 -22.11 39.06
N LEU A 134 -7.95 -21.71 39.30
CA LEU A 134 -7.03 -22.49 40.13
C LEU A 134 -7.78 -22.93 41.41
N PHE A 135 -7.66 -24.21 41.77
CA PHE A 135 -8.23 -24.85 42.98
C PHE A 135 -9.71 -25.31 42.95
N ARG A 136 -10.43 -25.30 41.82
CA ARG A 136 -11.77 -25.93 41.71
C ARG A 136 -11.72 -27.26 40.94
N LYS A 137 -12.59 -28.23 41.31
CA LYS A 137 -12.81 -29.48 40.54
C LYS A 137 -12.98 -29.14 39.06
N GLY A 138 -12.11 -29.67 38.21
CA GLY A 138 -11.87 -29.19 36.85
C GLY A 138 -13.04 -29.45 35.91
N HIS A 139 -14.00 -28.54 35.84
CA HIS A 139 -15.08 -28.58 34.85
C HIS A 139 -15.12 -27.27 34.08
N ILE A 140 -15.36 -27.34 32.78
CA ILE A 140 -15.76 -26.19 31.97
C ILE A 140 -17.27 -26.05 32.10
N THR A 141 -17.74 -24.87 32.52
CA THR A 141 -19.16 -24.54 32.55
C THR A 141 -19.55 -23.75 31.31
N ILE A 142 -20.66 -24.12 30.68
CA ILE A 142 -21.18 -23.49 29.48
C ILE A 142 -22.59 -22.97 29.76
N PHE A 143 -22.83 -21.71 29.45
CA PHE A 143 -24.15 -21.07 29.49
C PHE A 143 -24.54 -20.60 28.09
N SER A 144 -25.81 -20.74 27.75
CA SER A 144 -26.40 -20.14 26.55
C SER A 144 -27.69 -19.41 26.89
N GLU A 145 -27.89 -18.24 26.28
CA GLU A 145 -29.12 -17.43 26.45
C GLU A 145 -30.33 -18.05 25.70
N LYS A 146 -30.07 -18.96 24.75
CA LYS A 146 -31.08 -19.73 24.00
C LYS A 146 -30.80 -21.24 24.13
N THR A 147 -31.82 -22.07 23.97
CA THR A 147 -31.64 -23.53 23.87
C THR A 147 -30.68 -23.86 22.73
N LEU A 148 -29.60 -24.58 23.04
CA LEU A 148 -28.62 -24.99 22.03
C LEU A 148 -29.14 -26.19 21.23
N PHE A 149 -29.05 -26.12 19.90
CA PHE A 149 -29.35 -27.25 19.04
C PHE A 149 -28.43 -28.45 19.36
N PRO A 150 -28.90 -29.71 19.21
CA PRO A 150 -28.10 -30.90 19.48
C PRO A 150 -26.76 -30.94 18.72
N CYS A 151 -26.74 -30.43 17.47
CA CYS A 151 -25.53 -30.31 16.66
C CYS A 151 -24.51 -29.33 17.26
N VAL A 152 -24.97 -28.18 17.78
CA VAL A 152 -24.13 -27.17 18.45
C VAL A 152 -23.55 -27.74 19.74
N LEU A 153 -24.36 -28.44 20.53
CA LEU A 153 -23.91 -29.13 21.74
C LEU A 153 -22.83 -30.17 21.44
N LYS A 154 -23.00 -30.97 20.36
CA LYS A 154 -22.01 -31.96 19.93
C LYS A 154 -20.68 -31.31 19.57
N ILE A 155 -20.70 -30.19 18.82
CA ILE A 155 -19.50 -29.42 18.47
C ILE A 155 -18.80 -28.89 19.74
N ILE A 156 -19.54 -28.26 20.65
CA ILE A 156 -19.00 -27.72 21.90
C ILE A 156 -18.30 -28.83 22.71
N LYS A 157 -18.97 -29.98 22.87
CA LYS A 157 -18.40 -31.12 23.60
C LYS A 157 -17.10 -31.63 22.97
N SER A 158 -17.11 -31.89 21.66
CA SER A 158 -15.94 -32.39 20.93
C SER A 158 -14.74 -31.46 21.10
N VAL A 159 -14.90 -30.19 20.71
CA VAL A 159 -13.78 -29.23 20.70
C VAL A 159 -13.21 -28.98 22.09
N LEU A 160 -14.08 -28.85 23.11
CA LEU A 160 -13.61 -28.56 24.47
C LEU A 160 -12.98 -29.78 25.15
N SER A 161 -13.29 -31.01 24.71
CA SER A 161 -12.64 -32.23 25.20
C SER A 161 -11.27 -32.52 24.57
N GLU A 162 -11.00 -32.02 23.36
CA GLU A 162 -9.75 -32.29 22.63
C GLU A 162 -8.55 -31.54 23.20
N HIS A 163 -7.44 -32.22 23.46
CA HIS A 163 -6.19 -31.55 23.84
C HIS A 163 -5.61 -30.78 22.64
N GLN A 164 -5.20 -29.53 22.85
CA GLN A 164 -4.70 -28.65 21.79
C GLN A 164 -3.42 -27.94 22.22
N THR A 165 -2.42 -27.97 21.36
CA THR A 165 -1.14 -27.25 21.53
C THR A 165 -0.96 -26.24 20.39
N LEU A 166 -0.04 -25.29 20.52
CA LEU A 166 0.20 -24.31 19.46
C LEU A 166 0.62 -24.96 18.12
N ASP A 167 1.25 -26.14 18.16
CA ASP A 167 1.59 -26.91 16.96
C ASP A 167 0.35 -27.41 16.20
N SER A 168 -0.79 -27.57 16.88
CA SER A 168 -2.06 -27.92 16.25
C SER A 168 -2.64 -26.76 15.42
N TYR A 169 -2.17 -25.52 15.63
CA TYR A 169 -2.57 -24.37 14.85
C TYR A 169 -1.97 -24.43 13.43
N LYS A 170 -2.88 -24.52 12.46
CA LYS A 170 -2.56 -24.39 11.03
C LYS A 170 -2.69 -22.93 10.64
N GLU A 171 -1.57 -22.35 10.21
CA GLU A 171 -1.50 -20.97 9.76
C GLU A 171 -2.46 -20.75 8.59
N CYS A 172 -3.17 -19.62 8.63
CA CYS A 172 -4.13 -19.24 7.62
C CYS A 172 -3.58 -18.06 6.79
N ARG A 173 -3.97 -17.99 5.51
CA ARG A 173 -3.70 -16.82 4.67
C ARG A 173 -4.46 -15.59 5.21
N PRO A 174 -3.92 -14.36 5.09
CA PRO A 174 -2.63 -14.03 4.44
C PRO A 174 -1.41 -14.22 5.37
N TRP A 175 -1.62 -14.49 6.66
CA TRP A 175 -0.56 -14.53 7.67
C TRP A 175 0.51 -15.59 7.38
N SER A 176 0.09 -16.76 6.89
CA SER A 176 0.99 -17.85 6.49
C SER A 176 1.95 -17.49 5.34
N GLU A 177 1.72 -16.40 4.61
CA GLU A 177 2.55 -15.98 3.47
C GLU A 177 3.64 -14.98 3.89
N LEU A 178 3.63 -14.52 5.15
CA LEU A 178 4.63 -13.59 5.65
C LEU A 178 5.98 -14.29 5.85
N SER A 179 7.03 -13.72 5.26
CA SER A 179 8.40 -14.15 5.53
C SER A 179 8.82 -13.84 6.96
N LYS A 180 9.82 -14.57 7.49
CA LYS A 180 10.39 -14.32 8.83
C LYS A 180 10.74 -12.84 9.06
N ARG A 181 11.32 -12.18 8.05
CA ARG A 181 11.69 -10.76 8.10
C ARG A 181 10.46 -9.84 8.22
N GLN A 182 9.36 -10.16 7.55
CA GLN A 182 8.11 -9.41 7.65
C GLN A 182 7.46 -9.60 9.04
N VAL A 183 7.52 -10.80 9.60
CA VAL A 183 7.02 -11.07 10.96
C VAL A 183 7.85 -10.31 12.01
N GLU A 184 9.18 -10.33 11.89
CA GLU A 184 10.05 -9.52 12.76
C GLU A 184 9.72 -8.02 12.65
N PHE A 185 9.40 -7.54 11.45
CA PHE A 185 8.99 -6.15 11.22
C PHE A 185 7.64 -5.83 11.89
N LEU A 186 6.63 -6.69 11.77
CA LEU A 186 5.35 -6.55 12.49
C LEU A 186 5.58 -6.43 13.98
N MET A 187 6.45 -7.29 14.53
CA MET A 187 6.76 -7.28 15.95
C MET A 187 7.45 -5.99 16.42
N ARG A 188 8.32 -5.39 15.59
CA ARG A 188 8.89 -4.07 15.90
C ARG A 188 7.84 -2.96 15.86
N SER A 189 6.89 -3.08 14.94
CA SER A 189 5.80 -2.10 14.76
C SER A 189 4.86 -2.02 15.96
N LEU A 190 4.78 -3.08 16.77
CA LEU A 190 4.03 -3.10 18.05
C LEU A 190 4.55 -2.10 19.09
N ARG A 191 5.72 -1.48 18.88
CA ARG A 191 6.17 -0.34 19.70
C ARG A 191 5.31 0.91 19.52
N ASN A 192 4.74 1.09 18.32
CA ASN A 192 3.98 2.29 17.95
C ASN A 192 2.49 2.02 17.76
N TYR A 193 2.13 0.78 17.46
CA TYR A 193 0.77 0.37 17.11
C TYR A 193 0.31 -0.77 18.02
N SER A 194 -0.98 -0.81 18.34
CA SER A 194 -1.56 -2.02 18.88
C SER A 194 -1.71 -3.09 17.80
N LEU A 195 -1.81 -4.35 18.22
CA LEU A 195 -2.06 -5.47 17.32
C LEU A 195 -3.37 -5.25 16.53
N GLU A 196 -4.41 -4.73 17.19
CA GLU A 196 -5.67 -4.32 16.57
C GLU A 196 -5.50 -3.24 15.51
N GLU A 197 -4.65 -2.23 15.74
CA GLU A 197 -4.36 -1.20 14.74
C GLU A 197 -3.67 -1.82 13.52
N ILE A 198 -2.64 -2.65 13.72
CA ILE A 198 -1.94 -3.35 12.64
C ILE A 198 -2.92 -4.22 11.83
N PHE A 199 -3.76 -4.99 12.51
CA PHE A 199 -4.79 -5.79 11.88
C PHE A 199 -5.72 -4.95 11.00
N SER A 200 -6.26 -3.86 11.56
CA SER A 200 -7.17 -2.97 10.84
C SER A 200 -6.53 -2.35 9.61
N VAL A 201 -5.24 -1.99 9.70
CA VAL A 201 -4.50 -1.47 8.53
C VAL A 201 -4.37 -2.53 7.44
N ILE A 202 -3.96 -3.74 7.81
CA ILE A 202 -3.78 -4.86 6.87
C ILE A 202 -5.09 -5.26 6.21
N PHE A 203 -6.18 -5.34 6.96
CA PHE A 203 -7.47 -5.77 6.44
C PHE A 203 -8.18 -4.67 5.62
N SER A 204 -7.91 -3.40 5.92
CA SER A 204 -8.44 -2.26 5.14
C SER A 204 -7.68 -2.04 3.83
N LEU A 205 -6.47 -2.60 3.70
CA LEU A 205 -5.66 -2.55 2.50
C LEU A 205 -6.26 -3.44 1.39
N ARG A 206 -7.11 -2.85 0.55
CA ARG A 206 -7.56 -3.50 -0.69
C ARG A 206 -6.52 -3.24 -1.79
N PRO A 207 -5.89 -4.27 -2.37
CA PRO A 207 -4.94 -4.08 -3.46
C PRO A 207 -5.63 -3.34 -4.61
N SER A 208 -5.14 -2.15 -4.94
CA SER A 208 -5.63 -1.43 -6.11
C SER A 208 -4.90 -1.91 -7.36
N LYS A 209 -5.67 -2.29 -8.40
CA LYS A 209 -5.10 -2.48 -9.73
C LYS A 209 -4.89 -1.10 -10.36
N ASN A 210 -3.63 -0.68 -10.45
CA ASN A 210 -3.22 0.48 -11.24
C ASN A 210 -2.35 0.04 -12.41
N GLU A 211 -2.74 0.38 -13.63
CA GLU A 211 -2.00 0.01 -14.86
C GLU A 211 -1.02 1.09 -15.32
N PHE A 212 -0.89 2.18 -14.57
CA PHE A 212 -0.01 3.26 -14.96
C PHE A 212 1.46 2.89 -14.73
N GLU A 213 2.17 2.65 -15.83
CA GLU A 213 3.59 2.38 -15.90
C GLU A 213 4.19 3.17 -17.07
N LEU A 214 5.27 3.89 -16.80
CA LEU A 214 6.03 4.63 -17.81
C LEU A 214 7.49 4.21 -17.76
N ARG A 215 8.09 4.03 -18.94
CA ARG A 215 9.51 3.76 -19.15
C ARG A 215 10.19 5.02 -19.70
N ALA A 216 11.26 5.45 -19.03
CA ALA A 216 12.05 6.57 -19.51
C ALA A 216 12.75 6.25 -20.84
N GLY A 217 12.78 7.22 -21.75
CA GLY A 217 13.30 7.09 -23.10
C GLY A 217 12.38 6.32 -24.07
N LEU A 218 11.16 5.96 -23.63
CA LEU A 218 10.15 5.35 -24.49
C LEU A 218 8.77 6.00 -24.30
N ASP A 219 8.30 6.11 -23.06
CA ASP A 219 7.00 6.70 -22.75
C ASP A 219 7.11 8.17 -22.34
N VAL A 220 8.24 8.55 -21.73
CA VAL A 220 8.56 9.91 -21.29
C VAL A 220 10.06 10.21 -21.42
N PHE A 221 10.39 11.48 -21.64
CA PHE A 221 11.75 12.02 -21.60
C PHE A 221 11.94 12.94 -20.38
N LYS A 222 13.15 13.47 -20.17
CA LYS A 222 13.40 14.39 -19.05
C LYS A 222 12.50 15.63 -19.19
N TYR A 223 12.10 16.22 -18.07
CA TYR A 223 11.32 17.46 -18.12
C TYR A 223 12.11 18.60 -18.77
N GLY A 224 11.45 19.39 -19.61
CA GLY A 224 12.06 20.51 -20.36
C GLY A 224 12.95 20.07 -21.53
N HIS A 225 13.01 18.78 -21.83
CA HIS A 225 13.87 18.23 -22.87
C HIS A 225 13.27 18.43 -24.27
N ASP A 226 14.09 18.93 -25.19
CA ASP A 226 13.72 19.06 -26.59
C ASP A 226 14.20 17.84 -27.37
N LEU A 227 13.33 16.83 -27.45
CA LEU A 227 13.65 15.57 -28.11
C LEU A 227 14.02 15.75 -29.58
N VAL A 228 13.43 16.74 -30.27
CA VAL A 228 13.74 16.99 -31.67
C VAL A 228 15.16 17.49 -31.81
N GLU A 229 15.58 18.50 -31.06
CA GLU A 229 16.94 19.03 -31.15
C GLU A 229 18.00 17.96 -30.84
N GLU A 230 17.80 17.13 -29.82
CA GLU A 230 18.78 16.09 -29.50
C GLU A 230 18.89 15.03 -30.59
N ILE A 231 17.78 14.70 -31.25
CA ILE A 231 17.84 13.80 -32.40
C ILE A 231 18.54 14.46 -33.58
N LEU A 232 18.32 15.76 -33.82
CA LEU A 232 19.06 16.52 -34.83
C LEU A 232 20.56 16.55 -34.53
N GLU A 233 20.97 16.60 -33.27
CA GLU A 233 22.38 16.47 -32.89
C GLU A 233 22.93 15.07 -33.23
N VAL A 234 22.17 14.01 -32.96
CA VAL A 234 22.54 12.64 -33.32
C VAL A 234 22.70 12.51 -34.84
N THR A 235 21.73 13.02 -35.62
CA THR A 235 21.81 12.95 -37.09
C THR A 235 22.93 13.81 -37.66
N ASN A 236 23.27 14.93 -37.02
CA ASN A 236 24.42 15.75 -37.39
C ASN A 236 25.75 14.98 -37.20
N ARG A 237 25.87 14.13 -36.17
CA ARG A 237 27.03 13.23 -36.02
C ARG A 237 27.11 12.22 -37.15
N PHE A 238 25.97 11.66 -37.60
CA PHE A 238 25.95 10.78 -38.78
C PHE A 238 26.32 11.54 -40.05
N ARG A 239 25.85 12.78 -40.20
CA ARG A 239 26.17 13.63 -41.35
C ARG A 239 27.67 13.88 -41.48
N LYS A 240 28.37 14.14 -40.37
CA LYS A 240 29.84 14.28 -40.34
C LYS A 240 30.58 13.03 -40.81
N ARG A 241 29.94 11.85 -40.73
CA ARG A 241 30.48 10.56 -41.20
C ARG A 241 29.96 10.15 -42.59
N ALA A 242 29.06 10.92 -43.18
CA ALA A 242 28.38 10.54 -44.41
C ALA A 242 29.30 10.63 -45.63
N ARG A 243 29.68 9.46 -46.16
CA ARG A 243 30.51 9.32 -47.37
C ARG A 243 29.69 9.23 -48.67
N SER A 244 28.37 9.02 -48.59
CA SER A 244 27.50 8.84 -49.74
C SER A 244 26.37 9.87 -49.79
N GLU A 245 26.02 10.28 -50.99
CA GLU A 245 24.92 11.20 -51.25
C GLU A 245 23.56 10.61 -50.82
N ARG A 246 23.43 9.28 -50.94
CA ARG A 246 22.25 8.54 -50.45
C ARG A 246 22.04 8.73 -48.93
N LEU A 247 23.10 8.65 -48.12
CA LEU A 247 23.00 8.84 -46.68
C LEU A 247 22.71 10.31 -46.33
N ARG A 248 23.37 11.26 -46.98
CA ARG A 248 23.11 12.70 -46.77
C ARG A 248 21.64 13.03 -47.05
N ASN A 249 21.11 12.58 -48.19
CA ASN A 249 19.71 12.77 -48.55
C ASN A 249 18.74 12.10 -47.56
N ALA A 250 19.05 10.90 -47.08
CA ALA A 250 18.21 10.22 -46.09
C ALA A 250 18.20 10.96 -44.74
N ILE A 251 19.34 11.48 -44.29
CA ILE A 251 19.43 12.32 -43.10
C ILE A 251 18.56 13.58 -43.27
N VAL A 252 18.70 14.31 -44.38
CA VAL A 252 17.93 15.54 -44.63
C VAL A 252 16.41 15.26 -44.64
N ARG A 253 15.97 14.18 -45.29
CA ARG A 253 14.56 13.77 -45.28
C ARG A 253 14.06 13.48 -43.87
N PHE A 254 14.83 12.72 -43.10
CA PHE A 254 14.49 12.35 -41.73
C PHE A 254 14.42 13.57 -40.80
N GLU A 255 15.38 14.49 -40.89
CA GLU A 255 15.37 15.73 -40.10
C GLU A 255 14.17 16.62 -40.44
N SER A 256 13.83 16.73 -41.73
CA SER A 256 12.64 17.47 -42.17
C SER A 256 11.36 16.84 -41.61
N GLU A 257 11.28 15.51 -41.61
CA GLU A 257 10.15 14.77 -41.05
C GLU A 257 10.01 14.95 -39.54
N ILE A 258 11.10 14.82 -38.76
CA ILE A 258 11.04 15.01 -37.30
C ILE A 258 10.64 16.44 -36.95
N LYS A 259 11.18 17.45 -37.64
CA LYS A 259 10.83 18.85 -37.38
C LYS A 259 9.32 19.09 -37.53
N LYS A 260 8.68 18.43 -38.50
CA LYS A 260 7.20 18.49 -38.66
C LYS A 260 6.45 17.86 -37.49
N TYR A 261 7.04 16.88 -36.82
CA TYR A 261 6.42 16.18 -35.70
C TYR A 261 6.81 16.74 -34.31
N ARG A 262 7.49 17.89 -34.22
CA ARG A 262 7.96 18.44 -32.94
C ARG A 262 6.86 18.54 -31.88
N SER A 263 5.65 18.97 -32.23
CA SER A 263 4.52 19.07 -31.31
C SER A 263 4.01 17.72 -30.77
N ARG A 264 4.28 16.61 -31.49
CA ARG A 264 3.90 15.23 -31.11
C ARG A 264 5.02 14.48 -30.41
N LEU A 265 6.19 15.10 -30.29
CA LEU A 265 7.39 14.56 -29.65
C LEU A 265 7.68 15.29 -28.34
N TRP A 266 6.63 15.69 -27.64
CA TRP A 266 6.74 16.41 -26.38
C TRP A 266 7.08 15.45 -25.24
N PHE A 267 7.91 15.89 -24.29
CA PHE A 267 8.56 15.03 -23.29
C PHE A 267 7.59 14.20 -22.44
N ALA A 268 6.35 14.67 -22.26
CA ALA A 268 5.31 14.01 -21.47
C ALA A 268 4.16 13.46 -22.33
N ASP A 269 3.98 13.89 -23.58
CA ASP A 269 2.89 13.43 -24.44
C ASP A 269 3.38 12.93 -25.78
N LEU A 270 3.97 11.74 -25.71
CA LEU A 270 4.72 11.15 -26.78
C LEU A 270 3.89 10.08 -27.52
N ASP A 271 3.89 10.14 -28.85
CA ASP A 271 3.33 9.11 -29.70
C ASP A 271 4.30 7.90 -29.79
N LYS A 272 3.93 6.78 -29.16
CA LYS A 272 4.79 5.58 -29.09
C LYS A 272 5.09 4.99 -30.47
N ASP A 273 4.13 4.98 -31.37
CA ASP A 273 4.31 4.39 -32.70
C ASP A 273 5.26 5.25 -33.53
N LEU A 274 5.14 6.58 -33.42
CA LEU A 274 6.07 7.51 -34.03
C LEU A 274 7.49 7.32 -33.48
N MET A 275 7.63 7.14 -32.16
CA MET A 275 8.94 6.92 -31.53
C MET A 275 9.63 5.65 -31.98
N VAL A 276 8.89 4.54 -32.05
CA VAL A 276 9.43 3.27 -32.53
C VAL A 276 9.92 3.43 -33.97
N LYS A 277 9.10 4.03 -34.85
CA LYS A 277 9.48 4.33 -36.24
C LYS A 277 10.74 5.20 -36.31
N MET A 278 10.82 6.22 -35.47
CA MET A 278 11.93 7.16 -35.43
C MET A 278 13.23 6.48 -34.98
N LEU A 279 13.18 5.66 -33.93
CA LEU A 279 14.34 4.90 -33.46
C LEU A 279 14.81 3.87 -34.50
N ASP A 280 13.89 3.24 -35.24
CA ASP A 280 14.23 2.36 -36.35
C ASP A 280 14.87 3.09 -37.53
N CYS A 281 14.44 4.33 -37.82
CA CYS A 281 15.09 5.18 -38.81
C CYS A 281 16.50 5.58 -38.36
N ILE A 282 16.68 6.02 -37.11
CA ILE A 282 17.99 6.34 -36.54
C ILE A 282 18.93 5.13 -36.61
N ARG A 283 18.45 3.93 -36.29
CA ARG A 283 19.21 2.69 -36.41
C ARG A 283 19.68 2.45 -37.84
N ARG A 284 18.80 2.56 -38.84
CA ARG A 284 19.17 2.41 -40.26
C ARG A 284 20.18 3.46 -40.72
N LEU A 285 20.04 4.72 -40.28
CA LEU A 285 20.99 5.78 -40.59
C LEU A 285 22.37 5.50 -39.95
N SER A 286 22.39 4.98 -38.73
CA SER A 286 23.63 4.61 -38.02
C SER A 286 24.40 3.50 -38.74
N GLU A 287 23.70 2.49 -39.26
CA GLU A 287 24.27 1.38 -40.03
C GLU A 287 24.95 1.91 -41.30
N TRP A 288 24.28 2.83 -42.03
CA TRP A 288 24.85 3.48 -43.21
C TRP A 288 26.03 4.39 -42.88
N ALA A 289 26.02 5.02 -41.71
CA ALA A 289 27.10 5.86 -41.20
C ALA A 289 28.26 5.04 -40.57
N ARG A 290 28.16 3.70 -40.54
CA ARG A 290 29.12 2.78 -39.91
C ARG A 290 29.36 3.10 -38.43
N VAL A 291 28.32 3.53 -37.73
CA VAL A 291 28.32 3.73 -36.27
C VAL A 291 27.97 2.39 -35.63
N ASP A 292 28.79 1.93 -34.69
CA ASP A 292 28.50 0.68 -33.99
C ASP A 292 27.35 0.84 -32.98
N LYS A 293 26.83 -0.30 -32.50
CA LYS A 293 25.63 -0.34 -31.65
C LYS A 293 25.84 0.30 -30.27
N GLU A 294 27.03 0.18 -29.68
CA GLU A 294 27.30 0.75 -28.36
C GLU A 294 27.55 2.26 -28.46
N GLU A 295 28.24 2.69 -29.52
CA GLU A 295 28.36 4.10 -29.86
C GLU A 295 26.97 4.73 -30.07
N LEU A 296 26.10 4.11 -30.86
CA LEU A 296 24.73 4.60 -31.07
C LEU A 296 23.96 4.75 -29.76
N LYS A 297 24.02 3.74 -28.88
CA LYS A 297 23.35 3.81 -27.57
C LYS A 297 23.82 4.98 -26.72
N SER A 298 25.10 5.34 -26.80
CA SER A 298 25.66 6.48 -26.08
C SER A 298 25.25 7.84 -26.65
N MET A 299 24.89 7.88 -27.95
CA MET A 299 24.44 9.09 -28.63
C MET A 299 22.95 9.37 -28.41
N LEU A 300 22.13 8.33 -28.23
CA LEU A 300 20.69 8.48 -28.11
C LEU A 300 20.29 9.18 -26.80
N PRO A 301 19.20 9.97 -26.80
CA PRO A 301 18.62 10.61 -25.61
C PRO A 301 17.91 9.61 -24.67
N ILE A 302 18.32 8.34 -24.69
CA ILE A 302 17.71 7.23 -23.96
C ILE A 302 18.63 6.84 -22.82
N PRO A 303 18.11 6.67 -21.58
CA PRO A 303 18.95 6.28 -20.46
C PRO A 303 19.56 4.89 -20.70
N SER A 304 20.86 4.75 -20.40
CA SER A 304 21.59 3.48 -20.51
C SER A 304 21.07 2.41 -19.55
N ARG A 305 20.37 2.81 -18.49
CA ARG A 305 19.69 1.92 -17.54
C ARG A 305 18.19 1.93 -17.79
N ARG A 306 17.54 0.79 -17.57
CA ARG A 306 16.07 0.70 -17.64
C ARG A 306 15.47 1.42 -16.43
N ILE A 307 14.94 2.61 -16.65
CA ILE A 307 14.20 3.38 -15.64
C ILE A 307 12.71 3.21 -15.89
N THR A 308 11.97 2.84 -14.85
CA THR A 308 10.51 2.66 -14.91
C THR A 308 9.86 3.37 -13.73
N ILE A 309 8.84 4.17 -14.00
CA ILE A 309 8.04 4.88 -13.00
C ILE A 309 6.64 4.29 -13.03
N ARG A 310 6.17 3.76 -11.90
CA ARG A 310 4.89 3.08 -11.78
C ARG A 310 4.03 3.78 -10.76
N LEU A 311 2.77 4.06 -11.07
CA LEU A 311 1.83 4.43 -10.02
C LEU A 311 1.71 3.23 -9.09
N TRP A 312 2.00 3.47 -7.82
CA TRP A 312 2.13 2.41 -6.84
C TRP A 312 0.79 1.69 -6.64
N LYS A 313 0.83 0.35 -6.77
CA LYS A 313 -0.23 -0.55 -6.32
C LYS A 313 -0.03 -0.79 -4.84
N ARG A 314 -0.95 -0.32 -4.00
CA ARG A 314 -0.88 -0.53 -2.55
C ARG A 314 -0.98 -2.03 -2.28
N SER A 315 0.00 -2.61 -1.62
CA SER A 315 0.05 -4.01 -1.20
C SER A 315 0.53 -4.12 0.24
N LEU A 316 0.42 -5.32 0.81
CA LEU A 316 0.90 -5.61 2.17
C LEU A 316 2.42 -5.46 2.29
N ASP A 317 3.18 -5.75 1.23
CA ASP A 317 4.64 -5.63 1.20
C ASP A 317 5.14 -4.24 1.60
N ASP A 318 4.30 -3.25 1.39
CA ASP A 318 4.65 -1.86 1.56
C ASP A 318 4.66 -1.43 3.02
N LEU A 319 3.90 -2.13 3.86
CA LEU A 319 4.00 -2.02 5.31
C LEU A 319 5.36 -2.51 5.83
N PHE A 320 6.10 -3.29 5.02
CA PHE A 320 7.33 -3.97 5.40
C PHE A 320 8.59 -3.40 4.73
N MET A 321 8.46 -2.35 3.93
CA MET A 321 9.59 -1.79 3.18
C MET A 321 10.61 -1.04 4.06
N GLY A 322 10.21 -0.64 5.28
CA GLY A 322 11.04 0.20 6.16
C GLY A 322 11.31 1.58 5.56
N PHE A 323 12.31 2.29 6.10
CA PHE A 323 12.74 3.62 5.63
C PHE A 323 13.47 3.53 4.29
N TYR A 324 12.76 3.23 3.21
CA TYR A 324 13.37 3.14 1.89
C TYR A 324 13.47 4.53 1.25
N ALA A 325 14.68 5.08 1.07
CA ALA A 325 14.88 6.38 0.42
C ALA A 325 14.09 7.55 1.08
N GLY A 326 13.89 7.50 2.40
CA GLY A 326 13.07 8.46 3.13
C GLY A 326 11.56 8.30 2.94
N THR A 327 11.08 7.15 2.45
CA THR A 327 9.66 6.81 2.51
C THR A 327 9.25 6.51 3.95
N CYS A 328 8.31 7.29 4.45
CA CYS A 328 7.70 7.09 5.76
C CYS A 328 6.48 6.15 5.64
N ILE A 329 6.62 4.93 5.11
CA ILE A 329 5.50 3.93 5.09
C ILE A 329 5.84 2.76 6.02
N ALA A 330 6.75 2.99 6.96
CA ALA A 330 7.18 2.00 7.92
C ALA A 330 6.33 2.09 9.19
N LEU A 331 5.71 0.98 9.59
CA LEU A 331 4.93 0.91 10.84
C LEU A 331 5.82 1.00 12.11
N ASP A 332 7.13 0.80 11.99
CA ASP A 332 8.07 0.84 13.12
C ASP A 332 8.63 2.23 13.46
N GLU A 333 8.18 3.30 12.78
CA GLU A 333 8.63 4.68 13.08
C GLU A 333 7.61 5.59 13.78
N ARG A 334 6.45 5.88 13.18
CA ARG A 334 5.48 6.86 13.71
C ARG A 334 4.02 6.46 13.47
N LYS A 335 3.14 6.82 14.41
CA LYS A 335 1.72 6.39 14.49
C LYS A 335 0.74 7.04 13.48
N VAL A 336 1.23 7.66 12.41
CA VAL A 336 0.39 8.36 11.39
C VAL A 336 0.60 7.81 9.97
N MET A 337 1.48 6.82 9.80
CA MET A 337 1.86 6.33 8.46
C MET A 337 0.78 5.48 7.80
N HIS A 338 -0.04 4.79 8.58
CA HIS A 338 -1.18 4.07 8.03
C HIS A 338 -2.21 5.01 7.38
N GLU A 339 -2.32 6.27 7.84
CA GLU A 339 -3.24 7.24 7.24
C GLU A 339 -2.87 7.59 5.79
N TYR A 340 -1.57 7.57 5.46
CA TYR A 340 -1.10 7.75 4.08
C TYR A 340 -1.60 6.66 3.14
N ILE A 341 -1.60 5.43 3.64
CA ILE A 341 -1.97 4.26 2.88
C ILE A 341 -3.46 4.28 2.55
N PHE A 342 -4.28 4.95 3.37
CA PHE A 342 -5.72 5.05 3.14
C PHE A 342 -6.15 6.33 2.43
N ASP A 343 -5.31 7.35 2.36
CA ASP A 343 -5.68 8.62 1.72
C ASP A 343 -5.73 8.48 0.18
N PRO A 344 -6.92 8.46 -0.47
CA PRO A 344 -7.01 8.29 -1.92
C PRO A 344 -6.46 9.50 -2.69
N TYR A 345 -6.28 10.64 -2.01
CA TYR A 345 -5.75 11.88 -2.58
C TYR A 345 -4.23 12.02 -2.41
N THR A 346 -3.56 10.99 -1.89
CA THR A 346 -2.10 10.86 -1.94
C THR A 346 -1.70 9.74 -2.89
N LEU A 347 -1.04 10.13 -3.97
CA LEU A 347 -0.49 9.23 -4.98
C LEU A 347 0.99 9.03 -4.69
N PHE A 348 1.45 7.78 -4.75
CA PHE A 348 2.88 7.51 -4.80
C PHE A 348 3.25 6.85 -6.10
N PHE A 349 4.33 7.29 -6.71
CA PHE A 349 4.90 6.65 -7.88
C PHE A 349 6.22 6.03 -7.48
N ARG A 350 6.41 4.75 -7.76
CA ARG A 350 7.67 4.04 -7.50
C ARG A 350 8.61 4.16 -8.67
N ILE A 351 9.87 4.43 -8.35
CA ILE A 351 10.95 4.57 -9.32
C ILE A 351 11.79 3.30 -9.26
N TYR A 352 11.92 2.62 -10.40
CA TYR A 352 12.71 1.40 -10.55
C TYR A 352 13.88 1.64 -11.51
N VAL A 353 15.06 1.11 -11.16
CA VAL A 353 16.23 1.06 -12.05
C VAL A 353 16.67 -0.38 -12.20
N ASN A 354 16.66 -0.88 -13.44
CA ASN A 354 16.92 -2.28 -13.79
C ASN A 354 16.12 -3.23 -12.86
N THR A 355 14.81 -2.98 -12.74
CA THR A 355 13.84 -3.71 -11.89
C THR A 355 13.97 -3.55 -10.37
N ARG A 356 15.04 -2.94 -9.86
CA ARG A 356 15.17 -2.66 -8.42
C ARG A 356 14.44 -1.37 -8.07
N PRO A 357 13.54 -1.35 -7.05
CA PRO A 357 13.01 -0.08 -6.57
C PRO A 357 14.17 0.75 -6.04
N ILE A 358 14.24 2.04 -6.37
CA ILE A 358 15.29 2.96 -5.91
C ILE A 358 14.75 4.24 -5.28
N GLY A 359 13.45 4.48 -5.37
CA GLY A 359 12.85 5.68 -4.82
C GLY A 359 11.37 5.80 -5.13
N HIS A 360 10.82 6.97 -4.84
CA HIS A 360 9.42 7.27 -5.05
C HIS A 360 9.17 8.78 -5.22
N ILE A 361 7.99 9.09 -5.73
CA ILE A 361 7.43 10.44 -5.86
C ILE A 361 6.17 10.48 -5.00
N LYS A 362 6.04 11.46 -4.11
CA LYS A 362 4.83 11.73 -3.32
C LYS A 362 4.09 12.90 -3.95
N VAL A 363 2.86 12.64 -4.39
CA VAL A 363 2.02 13.62 -5.08
C VAL A 363 0.68 13.74 -4.36
N PHE A 364 0.24 14.98 -4.12
CA PHE A 364 -1.07 15.27 -3.55
C PHE A 364 -2.03 15.76 -4.62
N ILE A 365 -3.28 15.31 -4.54
CA ILE A 365 -4.40 15.91 -5.25
C ILE A 365 -4.92 17.07 -4.38
N CYS A 366 -4.91 18.26 -4.94
CA CYS A 366 -5.26 19.49 -4.23
C CYS A 366 -6.29 20.30 -5.02
N LYS A 367 -6.93 21.25 -4.33
CA LYS A 367 -7.57 22.41 -4.94
C LYS A 367 -6.61 23.58 -4.89
N ASP A 368 -6.58 24.31 -5.99
CA ASP A 368 -5.90 25.60 -6.07
C ASP A 368 -6.88 26.75 -5.71
N GLU A 369 -6.39 27.98 -5.65
CA GLU A 369 -7.15 29.19 -5.28
C GLU A 369 -8.34 29.47 -6.21
N ASP A 370 -8.22 29.10 -7.48
CA ASP A 370 -9.30 29.14 -8.47
C ASP A 370 -10.23 27.90 -8.42
N SER A 371 -10.14 27.09 -7.36
CA SER A 371 -10.91 25.86 -7.12
C SER A 371 -10.67 24.70 -8.09
N GLU A 372 -9.75 24.85 -9.05
CA GLU A 372 -9.38 23.79 -9.98
C GLU A 372 -8.65 22.65 -9.28
N VAL A 373 -8.84 21.42 -9.78
CA VAL A 373 -8.17 20.24 -9.23
C VAL A 373 -6.80 20.06 -9.85
N VAL A 374 -5.77 20.07 -9.01
CA VAL A 374 -4.36 20.09 -9.41
C VAL A 374 -3.57 18.99 -8.73
N LEU A 375 -2.39 18.69 -9.27
CA LEU A 375 -1.41 17.81 -8.64
C LEU A 375 -0.26 18.63 -8.06
N HIS A 376 0.18 18.29 -6.85
CA HIS A 376 1.35 18.88 -6.21
C HIS A 376 2.37 17.80 -5.84
N ILE A 377 3.56 17.88 -6.42
CA ILE A 377 4.70 17.04 -6.07
C ILE A 377 5.37 17.62 -4.82
N ASP A 378 5.12 16.98 -3.68
CA ASP A 378 5.61 17.43 -2.38
C ASP A 378 6.99 16.86 -2.05
N TYR A 379 7.34 15.70 -2.60
CA TYR A 379 8.61 15.03 -2.30
C TYR A 379 9.03 14.03 -3.38
N ILE A 380 10.34 13.94 -3.64
CA ILE A 380 10.97 12.86 -4.42
C ILE A 380 12.10 12.26 -3.58
N GLY A 381 11.88 11.04 -3.07
CA GLY A 381 12.86 10.33 -2.25
C GLY A 381 13.63 9.31 -3.07
N LEU A 382 14.96 9.42 -3.12
CA LEU A 382 15.85 8.55 -3.89
C LEU A 382 16.92 7.92 -3.00
N SER A 383 17.20 6.64 -3.25
CA SER A 383 18.28 5.90 -2.59
C SER A 383 19.63 6.45 -3.01
N ARG A 384 20.51 6.70 -2.03
CA ARG A 384 21.86 7.25 -2.22
C ARG A 384 22.87 6.17 -2.68
N GLY A 385 24.15 6.50 -2.70
CA GLY A 385 25.23 5.58 -3.09
C GLY A 385 25.33 5.44 -4.61
N LYS A 386 25.36 4.22 -5.15
CA LYS A 386 25.58 3.98 -6.59
C LYS A 386 24.54 4.59 -7.56
N TYR A 387 23.42 5.09 -7.03
CA TYR A 387 22.35 5.74 -7.79
C TYR A 387 22.40 7.27 -7.72
N GLU A 388 23.23 7.85 -6.87
CA GLU A 388 23.33 9.31 -6.63
C GLU A 388 23.64 10.08 -7.92
N ARG A 389 24.53 9.54 -8.74
CA ARG A 389 24.85 10.07 -10.08
C ARG A 389 23.65 10.17 -11.05
N LEU A 390 22.54 9.50 -10.75
CA LEU A 390 21.32 9.52 -11.57
C LEU A 390 20.24 10.43 -10.98
N HIS A 391 20.44 11.01 -9.79
CA HIS A 391 19.35 11.67 -9.06
C HIS A 391 18.72 12.83 -9.84
N ASN A 392 19.53 13.66 -10.49
CA ASN A 392 19.03 14.78 -11.29
C ASN A 392 18.16 14.29 -12.44
N ASP A 393 18.65 13.30 -13.20
CA ASP A 393 17.90 12.68 -14.29
C ASP A 393 16.59 12.05 -13.81
N LEU A 394 16.64 11.29 -12.71
CA LEU A 394 15.47 10.64 -12.13
C LEU A 394 14.42 11.65 -11.66
N LYS A 395 14.84 12.79 -11.10
CA LYS A 395 13.95 13.90 -10.73
C LYS A 395 13.27 14.48 -11.96
N LEU A 396 14.00 14.71 -13.05
CA LEU A 396 13.42 15.24 -14.29
C LEU A 396 12.46 14.25 -14.97
N TYR A 397 12.80 12.96 -15.04
CA TYR A 397 11.87 11.92 -15.51
C TYR A 397 10.63 11.81 -14.62
N SER A 398 10.80 12.03 -13.30
CA SER A 398 9.69 12.04 -12.34
C SER A 398 8.70 13.16 -12.66
N LEU A 399 9.16 14.38 -12.92
CA LEU A 399 8.30 15.49 -13.32
C LEU A 399 7.48 15.14 -14.57
N SER A 400 8.13 14.64 -15.64
CA SER A 400 7.45 14.25 -16.88
C SER A 400 6.41 13.16 -16.67
N ALA A 401 6.71 12.18 -15.80
CA ALA A 401 5.76 11.11 -15.48
C ALA A 401 4.50 11.64 -14.78
N ILE A 402 4.64 12.62 -13.87
CA ILE A 402 3.49 13.24 -13.21
C ILE A 402 2.70 14.11 -14.18
N VAL A 403 3.36 14.84 -15.08
CA VAL A 403 2.67 15.61 -16.12
C VAL A 403 1.87 14.68 -17.04
N LYS A 404 2.46 13.58 -17.52
CA LYS A 404 1.73 12.60 -18.35
C LYS A 404 0.55 11.99 -17.60
N TYR A 405 0.71 11.68 -16.32
CA TYR A 405 -0.40 11.24 -15.47
C TYR A 405 -1.49 12.31 -15.36
N ALA A 406 -1.10 13.58 -15.17
CA ALA A 406 -2.02 14.71 -15.06
C ALA A 406 -2.90 14.85 -16.30
N MET A 407 -2.29 14.78 -17.48
CA MET A 407 -2.96 14.82 -18.78
C MET A 407 -3.98 13.68 -18.93
N LEU A 408 -3.56 12.44 -18.67
CA LEU A 408 -4.42 11.26 -18.81
C LEU A 408 -5.61 11.24 -17.84
N LYS A 409 -5.52 12.00 -16.76
CA LYS A 409 -6.55 12.10 -15.72
C LYS A 409 -7.26 13.45 -15.71
N ASN A 410 -7.02 14.30 -16.72
CA ASN A 410 -7.65 15.61 -16.89
C ASN A 410 -7.49 16.53 -15.67
N TYR A 411 -6.34 16.50 -15.00
CA TYR A 411 -6.03 17.51 -13.98
C TYR A 411 -5.68 18.84 -14.66
N ARG A 412 -5.91 19.96 -13.97
CA ARG A 412 -5.70 21.30 -14.52
C ARG A 412 -4.24 21.67 -14.62
N ARG A 413 -3.50 21.54 -13.51
CA ARG A 413 -2.10 21.97 -13.35
C ARG A 413 -1.28 20.95 -12.56
N VAL A 414 0.02 21.00 -12.77
CA VAL A 414 1.00 20.30 -11.94
C VAL A 414 2.00 21.29 -11.35
N TYR A 415 2.16 21.21 -10.03
CA TYR A 415 3.16 21.94 -9.26
C TYR A 415 4.21 20.99 -8.69
N VAL A 416 5.41 21.52 -8.44
CA VAL A 416 6.44 20.84 -7.64
C VAL A 416 7.00 21.81 -6.61
N ALA A 417 7.12 21.37 -5.37
CA ALA A 417 7.74 22.16 -4.32
C ALA A 417 9.18 22.55 -4.70
N LYS A 418 9.54 23.83 -4.52
CA LYS A 418 10.86 24.37 -4.90
C LYS A 418 12.02 23.58 -4.29
N ASP A 419 11.87 23.18 -3.03
CA ASP A 419 12.91 22.44 -2.28
C ASP A 419 13.19 21.03 -2.86
N VAL A 420 12.26 20.47 -3.65
CA VAL A 420 12.46 19.17 -4.29
C VAL A 420 13.47 19.26 -5.43
N ILE A 421 13.41 20.34 -6.23
CA ILE A 421 14.31 20.62 -7.35
C ILE A 421 14.63 22.14 -7.39
N PRO A 422 15.54 22.63 -6.53
CA PRO A 422 15.76 24.07 -6.37
C PRO A 422 16.27 24.79 -7.63
N ILE A 423 16.98 24.05 -8.49
CA ILE A 423 17.59 24.56 -9.73
C ILE A 423 16.66 24.50 -10.94
N LEU A 424 15.38 24.17 -10.75
CA LEU A 424 14.43 24.03 -11.86
C LEU A 424 14.13 25.40 -12.50
N GLN A 425 14.30 25.50 -13.81
CA GLN A 425 13.95 26.69 -14.58
C GLN A 425 12.47 26.62 -14.99
N ALA A 426 11.58 26.96 -14.08
CA ALA A 426 10.13 27.00 -14.30
C ALA A 426 9.50 28.20 -13.60
N LYS A 427 8.24 28.52 -13.93
CA LYS A 427 7.53 29.66 -13.32
C LYS A 427 7.34 29.40 -11.82
N LEU A 428 7.95 30.24 -10.99
CA LEU A 428 7.77 30.21 -9.53
C LEU A 428 6.42 30.83 -9.16
N VAL A 429 5.67 30.17 -8.28
CA VAL A 429 4.37 30.63 -7.76
C VAL A 429 4.27 30.42 -6.25
N ARG A 430 3.38 31.19 -5.61
CA ARG A 430 3.18 31.23 -4.15
C ARG A 430 1.73 31.01 -3.71
N ASN A 431 0.88 30.52 -4.61
CA ASN A 431 -0.51 30.19 -4.32
C ASN A 431 -0.62 29.19 -3.16
N SER A 432 -1.67 29.28 -2.34
CA SER A 432 -1.96 28.27 -1.31
C SER A 432 -2.74 27.10 -1.92
N LEU A 433 -2.30 25.87 -1.65
CA LEU A 433 -2.97 24.66 -2.13
C LEU A 433 -3.67 23.95 -0.98
N VAL A 434 -4.95 23.63 -1.15
CA VAL A 434 -5.70 22.84 -0.17
C VAL A 434 -5.76 21.39 -0.63
N LYS A 435 -5.06 20.50 0.08
CA LYS A 435 -5.12 19.05 -0.20
C LYS A 435 -6.55 18.54 0.04
N LEU A 436 -7.07 17.76 -0.91
CA LEU A 436 -8.42 17.19 -0.82
C LEU A 436 -8.54 16.08 0.24
N GLY A 437 -7.43 15.39 0.48
CA GLY A 437 -7.33 14.29 1.43
C GLY A 437 -6.99 14.69 2.84
N LYS A 438 -6.44 13.73 3.60
CA LYS A 438 -5.96 13.98 4.96
C LYS A 438 -4.75 14.92 4.95
N GLN A 439 -4.69 15.86 5.89
CA GLN A 439 -3.53 16.76 6.08
C GLN A 439 -2.38 16.05 6.81
N VAL A 440 -1.83 15.01 6.19
CA VAL A 440 -0.75 14.18 6.75
C VAL A 440 0.54 14.44 5.95
N TYR A 441 1.56 14.96 6.63
CA TYR A 441 2.81 15.55 6.13
C TYR A 441 2.72 16.22 4.75
N SER A 442 1.85 17.22 4.69
CA SER A 442 1.80 18.25 3.66
C SER A 442 2.79 19.37 4.00
N GLN A 443 4.06 19.20 3.63
CA GLN A 443 5.13 20.09 4.08
C GLN A 443 5.24 21.38 3.26
N TYR A 444 4.83 21.33 1.99
CA TYR A 444 5.10 22.40 1.02
C TYR A 444 3.85 22.94 0.31
N LEU A 445 2.64 22.65 0.82
CA LEU A 445 1.40 23.13 0.19
C LEU A 445 1.31 24.67 0.15
N ASP A 446 1.77 25.34 1.20
CA ASP A 446 1.78 26.81 1.33
C ASP A 446 3.15 27.45 1.05
N LYS A 447 4.10 26.67 0.50
CA LYS A 447 5.45 27.14 0.20
C LYS A 447 5.64 27.46 -1.29
N ASP A 448 6.75 28.14 -1.57
CA ASP A 448 7.27 28.37 -2.93
C ASP A 448 7.28 27.06 -3.73
N LYS A 449 6.67 27.09 -4.92
CA LYS A 449 6.56 25.95 -5.82
C LYS A 449 6.67 26.39 -7.28
N PHE A 450 7.12 25.49 -8.12
CA PHE A 450 7.19 25.71 -9.56
C PHE A 450 5.94 25.17 -10.23
N LEU A 451 5.32 25.98 -11.11
CA LEU A 451 4.33 25.52 -12.07
C LEU A 451 5.06 24.84 -13.23
N ILE A 452 4.89 23.52 -13.36
CA ILE A 452 5.60 22.74 -14.38
C ILE A 452 4.72 22.37 -15.56
N TRP A 453 3.40 22.44 -15.39
CA TRP A 453 2.44 22.24 -16.47
C TRP A 453 1.08 22.85 -16.14
N ASP A 454 0.42 23.39 -17.16
CA ASP A 454 -0.92 23.96 -17.12
C ASP A 454 -1.64 23.57 -18.42
N ALA A 455 -2.78 22.90 -18.33
CA ALA A 455 -3.63 22.69 -19.49
C ALA A 455 -4.17 24.05 -19.92
N LEU A 456 -4.09 24.47 -21.19
CA LEU A 456 -4.79 25.70 -21.59
C LEU A 456 -6.30 25.55 -21.28
N PRO A 457 -7.02 26.60 -20.84
CA PRO A 457 -8.47 26.52 -20.69
C PRO A 457 -9.06 26.04 -22.01
N ASN A 458 -9.88 24.99 -21.97
CA ASN A 458 -10.63 24.58 -23.15
C ASN A 458 -11.64 25.69 -23.47
N ILE A 459 -11.25 26.66 -24.30
CA ILE A 459 -12.13 27.76 -24.75
C ILE A 459 -13.33 27.22 -25.58
N ASN A 460 -13.33 25.92 -25.92
CA ASN A 460 -14.37 25.28 -26.72
C ASN A 460 -15.52 24.62 -25.92
N SER A 461 -15.58 24.71 -24.58
CA SER A 461 -16.73 24.17 -23.83
C SER A 461 -17.90 25.15 -23.66
N PHE A 462 -17.84 26.36 -24.25
CA PHE A 462 -18.92 27.35 -24.23
C PHE A 462 -19.64 27.52 -25.58
N ARG A 463 -19.43 26.61 -26.53
CA ARG A 463 -20.25 26.53 -27.75
C ARG A 463 -20.99 25.20 -27.76
N ASN A 464 -22.13 25.19 -27.08
CA ASN A 464 -23.33 24.39 -27.30
C ASN A 464 -24.09 24.30 -25.97
N VAL A 465 -24.79 25.40 -25.64
CA VAL A 465 -26.07 25.35 -24.94
C VAL A 465 -27.14 25.45 -26.01
#